data_AF-A0A379AF25-F1
#
_entry.id   AF-A0A379AF25-F1
#
_cell.length_a   1.000
_cell.length_b   1.000
_cell.length_c   1.000
_cell.angle_alpha   90.00
_cell.angle_beta   90.00
_cell.angle_gamma   90.00
#
_symmetry.space_group_name_H-M   'P 1'
#
loop_
_entity.id
_entity.type
_entity.pdbx_description
1 polymer ?
#
loop_
_entity_poly.entity_id
_entity_poly.type
_entity_poly.pdbx_seq_one_letter_code
_entity_poly.pdbx_strand_id
1 'polypeptide(L)'
;MTPVGSSENAAANDAAVAAAPAEEAGYTIGGVVITLADGSTIEGATVTGSSGADIVTVSDLNFTHIDGGAGTDTLVLNGEHLSLDLTALGLKVEHIEVLDLGKTGTNSVKLDLNEALNITDKQSDDLLIKGADGSQVTLANSNGGIWEVTGERTVEGRVFEIYHNSALTSDNTLGDVLVQQNLQVHVV
;
A
#
# COMPACT_ATOMS: atom_id res chain seq x y z
N MET A 1 -64.42 -43.01 -9.90
CA MET A 1 -63.92 -42.85 -11.28
C MET A 1 -63.20 -41.51 -11.33
N THR A 2 -61.87 -41.49 -11.22
CA THR A 2 -61.00 -40.41 -11.74
C THR A 2 -61.02 -40.51 -13.28
N PRO A 3 -60.77 -39.44 -14.10
CA PRO A 3 -59.48 -38.73 -14.17
C PRO A 3 -59.54 -37.21 -14.54
N VAL A 4 -58.54 -36.39 -14.15
CA VAL A 4 -57.43 -35.76 -14.93
C VAL A 4 -57.81 -34.54 -15.78
N GLY A 5 -56.99 -33.47 -15.71
CA GLY A 5 -56.83 -32.54 -16.83
C GLY A 5 -56.32 -31.14 -16.48
N SER A 6 -55.01 -30.95 -16.60
CA SER A 6 -54.23 -29.72 -16.41
C SER A 6 -54.43 -28.65 -17.51
N SER A 7 -54.20 -27.37 -17.17
CA SER A 7 -53.31 -26.37 -17.85
C SER A 7 -53.64 -24.96 -17.30
N GLU A 8 -52.81 -24.37 -16.44
CA GLU A 8 -51.68 -23.47 -16.77
C GLU A 8 -52.05 -22.22 -17.57
N ASN A 9 -51.91 -21.02 -16.96
CA ASN A 9 -50.72 -20.16 -17.11
C ASN A 9 -51.05 -18.67 -16.84
N ALA A 10 -50.22 -18.01 -16.03
CA ALA A 10 -49.52 -16.74 -16.33
C ALA A 10 -49.37 -15.81 -15.10
N ALA A 11 -48.19 -15.95 -14.49
CA ALA A 11 -47.27 -14.89 -14.07
C ALA A 11 -47.79 -13.73 -13.18
N ALA A 12 -47.53 -13.84 -11.87
CA ALA A 12 -47.24 -12.68 -11.04
C ALA A 12 -45.72 -12.45 -11.06
N ASN A 13 -45.28 -11.42 -11.78
CA ASN A 13 -43.91 -10.93 -11.76
C ASN A 13 -43.70 -10.15 -10.45
N ASP A 14 -43.28 -10.83 -9.39
CA ASP A 14 -42.75 -10.17 -8.20
C ASP A 14 -41.23 -10.03 -8.38
N ALA A 15 -40.84 -8.92 -9.01
CA ALA A 15 -39.45 -8.55 -9.16
C ALA A 15 -38.93 -8.10 -7.80
N ALA A 16 -38.48 -9.07 -7.00
CA ALA A 16 -37.64 -8.82 -5.85
C ALA A 16 -36.38 -8.08 -6.32
N VAL A 17 -36.30 -6.80 -5.98
CA VAL A 17 -35.08 -6.01 -6.10
C VAL A 17 -34.07 -6.65 -5.15
N ALA A 18 -33.19 -7.49 -5.70
CA ALA A 18 -32.02 -7.97 -4.98
C ALA A 18 -31.17 -6.73 -4.65
N ALA A 19 -31.24 -6.29 -3.40
CA ALA A 19 -30.27 -5.37 -2.85
C ALA A 19 -28.89 -6.02 -3.02
N ALA A 20 -28.01 -5.34 -3.75
CA ALA A 20 -26.61 -5.70 -3.80
C ALA A 20 -26.09 -5.84 -2.36
N PRO A 21 -25.23 -6.82 -2.04
CA PRO A 21 -24.62 -6.87 -0.73
C PRO A 21 -23.88 -5.55 -0.55
N ALA A 22 -24.21 -4.80 0.50
CA ALA A 22 -23.33 -3.75 0.96
C ALA A 22 -22.01 -4.43 1.29
N GLU A 23 -20.93 -3.99 0.64
CA GLU A 23 -19.57 -4.26 1.11
C GLU A 23 -19.56 -3.91 2.60
N GLU A 24 -19.34 -4.91 3.46
CA GLU A 24 -19.10 -4.66 4.88
C GLU A 24 -17.82 -3.83 4.96
N ALA A 25 -17.97 -2.50 5.01
CA ALA A 25 -16.96 -1.63 5.56
C ALA A 25 -16.86 -1.99 7.05
N GLY A 26 -16.10 -3.05 7.35
CA GLY A 26 -15.76 -3.42 8.70
C GLY A 26 -15.18 -2.18 9.36
N TYR A 27 -15.86 -1.69 10.39
CA TYR A 27 -15.41 -0.53 11.15
C TYR A 27 -14.22 -0.98 12.00
N THR A 28 -13.02 -0.93 11.40
CA THR A 28 -11.79 -1.24 12.12
C THR A 28 -11.53 -0.13 13.12
N ILE A 29 -11.09 -0.51 14.32
CA ILE A 29 -10.73 0.48 15.34
C ILE A 29 -9.40 1.12 14.91
N GLY A 30 -9.48 2.32 14.35
CA GLY A 30 -8.31 3.11 13.96
C GLY A 30 -7.86 2.94 12.51
N GLY A 31 -8.66 2.32 11.64
CA GLY A 31 -8.41 2.31 10.20
C GLY A 31 -7.25 1.42 9.75
N VAL A 32 -6.57 0.71 10.66
CA VAL A 32 -5.42 -0.16 10.39
C VAL A 32 -5.71 -1.61 10.78
N VAL A 33 -5.36 -2.51 9.88
CA VAL A 33 -5.33 -3.96 10.11
C VAL A 33 -3.95 -4.47 9.71
N ILE A 34 -3.30 -5.25 10.56
CA ILE A 34 -2.12 -6.02 10.17
C ILE A 34 -2.50 -7.49 10.04
N THR A 35 -2.10 -8.11 8.93
CA THR A 35 -2.11 -9.57 8.74
C THR A 35 -0.69 -10.06 8.95
N LEU A 36 -0.48 -10.88 9.98
CA LEU A 36 0.83 -11.45 10.28
C LEU A 36 1.15 -12.62 9.35
N ALA A 37 2.43 -13.00 9.29
CA ALA A 37 2.95 -14.06 8.44
C ALA A 37 2.34 -15.44 8.73
N ASP A 38 1.80 -15.68 9.94
CA ASP A 38 1.06 -16.90 10.28
C ASP A 38 -0.43 -16.87 9.87
N GLY A 39 -0.87 -15.76 9.26
CA GLY A 39 -2.23 -15.51 8.80
C GLY A 39 -3.17 -14.94 9.87
N SER A 40 -2.70 -14.71 11.10
CA SER A 40 -3.50 -14.02 12.12
C SER A 40 -3.65 -12.54 11.80
N THR A 41 -4.71 -11.92 12.31
CA THR A 41 -4.99 -10.49 12.10
C THR A 41 -5.08 -9.75 13.42
N ILE A 42 -4.56 -8.53 13.45
CA ILE A 42 -4.64 -7.61 14.57
C ILE A 42 -5.14 -6.27 14.04
N GLU A 43 -6.02 -5.61 14.79
CA GLU A 43 -6.55 -4.30 14.46
C GLU A 43 -6.23 -3.31 15.57
N GLY A 44 -6.00 -2.05 15.20
CA GLY A 44 -5.76 -0.98 16.16
C GLY A 44 -5.04 0.21 15.54
N ALA A 45 -5.10 1.36 16.19
CA ALA A 45 -4.33 2.54 15.77
C ALA A 45 -2.80 2.34 15.92
N THR A 46 -2.36 1.32 16.66
CA THR A 46 -0.97 0.88 16.74
C THR A 46 -0.90 -0.59 16.42
N VAL A 47 -0.01 -0.95 15.49
CA VAL A 47 0.27 -2.34 15.10
C VAL A 47 1.77 -2.58 15.05
N THR A 48 2.16 -3.80 15.38
CA THR A 48 3.54 -4.29 15.28
C THR A 48 3.52 -5.65 14.60
N GLY A 49 4.35 -5.80 13.58
CA GLY A 49 4.53 -7.06 12.88
C GLY A 49 5.34 -8.09 13.64
N SER A 50 5.62 -9.17 12.93
CA SER A 50 6.26 -10.39 13.34
C SER A 50 7.68 -10.45 12.77
N SER A 51 8.22 -11.66 12.56
CA SER A 51 9.52 -11.87 11.92
C SER A 51 9.39 -12.37 10.47
N GLY A 52 8.17 -12.40 9.92
CA GLY A 52 7.88 -12.87 8.57
C GLY A 52 7.37 -11.73 7.69
N ALA A 53 6.85 -12.06 6.51
CA ALA A 53 6.26 -11.05 5.64
C ALA A 53 4.83 -10.73 6.11
N ASP A 54 4.62 -9.53 6.63
CA ASP A 54 3.35 -9.04 7.12
C ASP A 54 2.74 -8.02 6.15
N ILE A 55 1.41 -7.87 6.23
CA ILE A 55 0.65 -6.93 5.41
C ILE A 55 -0.15 -6.01 6.33
N VAL A 56 0.26 -4.75 6.39
CA VAL A 56 -0.48 -3.68 7.05
C VAL A 56 -1.39 -3.02 6.02
N THR A 57 -2.70 -3.04 6.24
CA THR A 57 -3.68 -2.37 5.40
C THR A 57 -4.26 -1.18 6.16
N VAL A 58 -4.22 0.01 5.54
CA VAL A 58 -4.79 1.23 6.10
C VAL A 58 -5.90 1.79 5.21
N SER A 59 -7.02 2.19 5.81
CA SER A 59 -8.14 2.81 5.11
C SER A 59 -8.19 4.33 5.28
N ASP A 60 -7.50 4.85 6.30
CA ASP A 60 -7.24 6.26 6.51
C ASP A 60 -5.81 6.46 7.09
N LEU A 61 -5.43 7.71 7.34
CA LEU A 61 -4.10 8.07 7.89
C LEU A 61 -4.15 8.45 9.37
N ASN A 62 -5.21 8.07 10.11
CA ASN A 62 -5.40 8.40 11.53
C ASN A 62 -4.75 7.37 12.48
N PHE A 63 -3.71 6.69 12.02
CA PHE A 63 -2.95 5.77 12.85
C PHE A 63 -1.98 6.49 13.80
N THR A 64 -1.67 5.82 14.89
CA THR A 64 -0.68 6.28 15.88
C THR A 64 0.71 5.79 15.50
N HIS A 65 0.85 4.50 15.17
CA HIS A 65 2.14 3.90 14.85
C HIS A 65 1.99 2.58 14.09
N ILE A 66 2.84 2.36 13.08
CA ILE A 66 2.94 1.14 12.29
C ILE A 66 4.40 0.72 12.32
N ASP A 67 4.63 -0.48 12.84
CA ASP A 67 5.92 -1.17 12.82
C ASP A 67 5.71 -2.49 12.08
N GLY A 68 6.39 -2.70 10.95
CA GLY A 68 6.29 -3.96 10.20
C GLY A 68 7.07 -5.12 10.83
N GLY A 69 7.95 -4.87 11.78
CA GLY A 69 8.75 -5.91 12.44
C GLY A 69 9.98 -6.29 11.61
N ALA A 70 10.35 -7.56 11.64
CA ALA A 70 11.44 -8.07 10.81
C ALA A 70 10.85 -8.86 9.66
N GLY A 71 11.40 -8.72 8.46
CA GLY A 71 10.84 -9.46 7.32
C GLY A 71 10.90 -8.65 6.05
N THR A 72 9.86 -8.78 5.25
CA THR A 72 9.61 -7.92 4.09
C THR A 72 8.15 -7.53 4.18
N ASP A 73 7.93 -6.36 4.74
CA ASP A 73 6.62 -5.95 5.20
C ASP A 73 5.99 -4.96 4.24
N THR A 74 4.67 -5.10 4.05
CA THR A 74 3.92 -4.30 3.07
C THR A 74 2.91 -3.40 3.77
N LEU A 75 3.01 -2.09 3.53
CA LEU A 75 1.95 -1.14 3.86
C LEU A 75 1.08 -0.84 2.63
N VAL A 76 -0.21 -1.16 2.74
CA VAL A 76 -1.22 -1.00 1.68
C VAL A 76 -2.17 0.16 1.99
N LEU A 77 -2.25 1.13 1.08
CA LEU A 77 -3.23 2.21 1.10
C LEU A 77 -4.53 1.74 0.43
N ASN A 78 -5.47 1.24 1.24
CA ASN A 78 -6.75 0.67 0.78
C ASN A 78 -7.92 1.68 0.83
N GLY A 79 -7.63 2.96 1.11
CA GLY A 79 -8.57 4.06 0.92
C GLY A 79 -8.46 4.71 -0.46
N GLU A 80 -9.20 5.80 -0.64
CA GLU A 80 -9.16 6.68 -1.80
C GLU A 80 -8.60 8.05 -1.41
N HIS A 81 -7.85 8.68 -2.31
CA HIS A 81 -7.26 10.01 -2.11
C HIS A 81 -6.40 10.14 -0.83
N LEU A 82 -5.81 9.04 -0.36
CA LEU A 82 -4.89 9.06 0.76
C LEU A 82 -3.56 9.67 0.33
N SER A 83 -3.08 10.66 1.07
CA SER A 83 -1.78 11.30 0.85
C SER A 83 -0.85 10.99 2.02
N LEU A 84 -0.11 9.88 1.92
CA LEU A 84 0.86 9.47 2.93
C LEU A 84 2.12 10.35 2.84
N ASP A 85 2.20 11.40 3.65
CA ASP A 85 3.39 12.25 3.74
C ASP A 85 4.31 11.76 4.87
N LEU A 86 5.27 10.91 4.53
CA LEU A 86 6.23 10.35 5.50
C LEU A 86 7.09 11.45 6.15
N THR A 87 7.34 12.54 5.42
CA THR A 87 8.10 13.70 5.94
C THR A 87 7.37 14.46 7.04
N ALA A 88 6.04 14.35 7.09
CA ALA A 88 5.21 14.94 8.14
C ALA A 88 4.90 13.97 9.27
N LEU A 89 5.02 12.66 9.02
CA LEU A 89 4.69 11.61 9.99
C LEU A 89 5.83 11.31 10.96
N GLY A 90 7.09 11.55 10.55
CA GLY A 90 8.25 11.13 11.34
C GLY A 90 8.27 9.61 11.51
N LEU A 91 8.66 9.12 12.69
CA LEU A 91 8.79 7.68 13.00
C LEU A 91 7.46 6.97 13.30
N LYS A 92 6.36 7.40 12.67
CA LYS A 92 5.06 6.72 12.83
C LYS A 92 4.91 5.50 11.93
N VAL A 93 5.73 5.39 10.90
CA VAL A 93 5.77 4.23 9.99
C VAL A 93 7.24 3.81 9.90
N GLU A 94 7.54 2.60 10.35
CA GLU A 94 8.87 2.02 10.34
C GLU A 94 8.83 0.53 10.03
N HIS A 95 9.98 0.01 9.62
CA HIS A 95 10.18 -1.37 9.20
C HIS A 95 9.21 -1.81 8.08
N ILE A 96 9.15 -1.04 6.99
CA ILE A 96 8.33 -1.32 5.80
C ILE A 96 9.19 -1.25 4.55
N GLU A 97 9.28 -2.38 3.84
CA GLU A 97 10.05 -2.50 2.58
C GLU A 97 9.18 -2.26 1.35
N VAL A 98 7.85 -2.43 1.46
CA VAL A 98 6.92 -2.27 0.33
C VAL A 98 5.79 -1.31 0.66
N LEU A 99 5.70 -0.23 -0.11
CA LEU A 99 4.56 0.68 -0.13
C LEU A 99 3.67 0.35 -1.32
N ASP A 100 2.46 -0.14 -1.05
CA ASP A 100 1.42 -0.39 -2.05
C ASP A 100 0.39 0.74 -1.99
N LEU A 101 0.36 1.60 -3.01
CA LEU A 101 -0.57 2.72 -3.14
C LEU A 101 -1.99 2.27 -3.50
N GLY A 102 -2.24 0.97 -3.54
CA GLY A 102 -3.55 0.39 -3.75
C GLY A 102 -3.95 0.35 -5.22
N LYS A 103 -5.23 0.02 -5.44
CA LYS A 103 -5.77 -0.31 -6.77
C LYS A 103 -6.54 0.82 -7.44
N THR A 104 -6.77 1.92 -6.75
CA THR A 104 -7.67 3.00 -7.19
C THR A 104 -6.98 4.04 -8.07
N GLY A 105 -5.65 4.15 -7.99
CA GLY A 105 -4.90 5.16 -8.74
C GLY A 105 -5.03 6.58 -8.18
N THR A 106 -5.57 6.73 -6.97
CA THR A 106 -5.88 8.04 -6.37
C THR A 106 -4.98 8.39 -5.19
N ASN A 107 -4.24 7.42 -4.67
CA ASN A 107 -3.39 7.59 -3.50
C ASN A 107 -2.00 8.10 -3.89
N SER A 108 -1.33 8.72 -2.93
CA SER A 108 0.01 9.25 -3.10
C SER A 108 0.88 9.01 -1.88
N VAL A 109 2.19 8.90 -2.11
CA VAL A 109 3.20 8.93 -1.06
C VAL A 109 4.22 10.03 -1.31
N LYS A 110 4.68 10.67 -0.24
CA LYS A 110 5.78 11.61 -0.25
C LYS A 110 6.84 11.19 0.77
N LEU A 111 8.10 11.20 0.34
CA LEU A 111 9.27 10.91 1.16
C LEU A 111 10.48 11.72 0.69
N ASP A 112 11.47 11.83 1.56
CA ASP A 112 12.77 12.40 1.26
C ASP A 112 13.88 11.37 1.54
N LEU A 113 15.15 11.79 1.45
CA LEU A 113 16.26 10.88 1.72
C LEU A 113 16.26 10.37 3.17
N ASN A 114 15.91 11.21 4.15
CA ASN A 114 15.88 10.76 5.54
C ASN A 114 14.86 9.62 5.70
N GLU A 115 13.71 9.74 5.07
CA GLU A 115 12.65 8.74 5.19
C GLU A 115 13.05 7.43 4.48
N ALA A 116 13.65 7.53 3.29
CA ALA A 116 14.16 6.37 2.57
C ALA A 116 15.26 5.61 3.32
N LEU A 117 16.08 6.31 4.13
CA LEU A 117 17.15 5.71 4.93
C LEU A 117 16.65 4.99 6.20
N ASN A 118 15.46 5.34 6.70
CA ASN A 118 14.99 4.92 8.02
C ASN A 118 13.70 4.10 7.99
N ILE A 119 13.00 4.00 6.85
CA ILE A 119 11.73 3.29 6.79
C ILE A 119 11.89 1.77 6.78
N THR A 120 12.99 1.21 6.28
CA THR A 120 13.25 -0.24 6.25
C THR A 120 13.96 -0.72 7.52
N ASP A 121 13.81 -2.00 7.87
CA ASP A 121 14.45 -2.58 9.06
C ASP A 121 15.96 -2.84 8.89
N LYS A 122 16.39 -3.08 7.65
CA LYS A 122 17.78 -3.38 7.30
C LYS A 122 18.28 -2.38 6.26
N GLN A 123 19.51 -1.93 6.49
CA GLN A 123 20.22 -1.04 5.56
C GLN A 123 20.53 -1.67 4.19
N SER A 124 20.41 -2.99 4.06
CA SER A 124 20.56 -3.70 2.78
C SER A 124 19.28 -3.75 1.96
N ASP A 125 18.14 -3.38 2.55
CA ASP A 125 16.84 -3.63 1.96
C ASP A 125 16.39 -2.38 1.22
N ASP A 126 15.93 -2.58 -0.01
CA ASP A 126 15.44 -1.49 -0.83
C ASP A 126 13.98 -1.20 -0.51
N LEU A 127 13.60 0.08 -0.61
CA LEU A 127 12.18 0.46 -0.56
C LEU A 127 11.54 0.29 -1.94
N LEU A 128 10.48 -0.50 -2.03
CA LEU A 128 9.67 -0.64 -3.25
C LEU A 128 8.35 0.12 -3.11
N ILE A 129 8.00 0.89 -4.14
CA ILE A 129 6.74 1.61 -4.26
C ILE A 129 5.99 1.11 -5.49
N LYS A 130 4.80 0.55 -5.27
CA LYS A 130 3.91 0.00 -6.30
C LYS A 130 2.50 0.57 -6.16
N GLY A 131 1.68 0.42 -7.20
CA GLY A 131 0.29 0.88 -7.18
C GLY A 131 -0.36 0.85 -8.55
N ALA A 132 -1.63 1.25 -8.60
CA ALA A 132 -2.37 1.41 -9.85
C ALA A 132 -1.99 2.70 -10.61
N ASP A 133 -2.29 2.72 -11.90
CA ASP A 133 -2.10 3.87 -12.78
C ASP A 133 -2.78 5.11 -12.20
N GLY A 134 -2.06 6.23 -12.17
CA GLY A 134 -2.53 7.49 -11.58
C GLY A 134 -2.07 7.71 -10.13
N SER A 135 -1.62 6.66 -9.43
CA SER A 135 -1.01 6.86 -8.11
C SER A 135 0.28 7.67 -8.23
N GLN A 136 0.56 8.48 -7.21
CA GLN A 136 1.64 9.47 -7.28
C GLN A 136 2.72 9.21 -6.23
N VAL A 137 3.97 9.44 -6.63
CA VAL A 137 5.13 9.42 -5.74
C VAL A 137 5.78 10.79 -5.79
N THR A 138 5.99 11.40 -4.64
CA THR A 138 6.76 12.65 -4.52
C THR A 138 8.07 12.38 -3.80
N LEU A 139 9.18 12.54 -4.50
CA LEU A 139 10.53 12.44 -3.95
C LEU A 139 11.03 13.86 -3.68
N ALA A 140 11.09 14.24 -2.41
CA ALA A 140 11.55 15.57 -2.02
C ALA A 140 13.08 15.61 -1.97
N ASN A 141 13.65 16.59 -2.64
CA ASN A 141 15.06 16.94 -2.55
C ASN A 141 15.31 17.59 -1.20
N SER A 142 15.88 16.83 -0.26
CA SER A 142 16.32 17.33 1.03
C SER A 142 17.83 17.13 1.20
N ASN A 143 18.40 17.71 2.25
CA ASN A 143 19.81 17.50 2.63
C ASN A 143 20.86 17.84 1.55
N GLY A 144 20.49 18.67 0.56
CA GLY A 144 21.39 19.10 -0.51
C GLY A 144 21.63 18.08 -1.62
N GLY A 145 20.93 16.94 -1.60
CA GLY A 145 20.95 15.95 -2.66
C GLY A 145 19.72 16.04 -3.56
N ILE A 146 19.85 15.55 -4.78
CA ILE A 146 18.78 15.45 -5.77
C ILE A 146 18.48 13.99 -6.09
N TRP A 147 17.20 13.68 -6.33
CA TRP A 147 16.79 12.37 -6.79
C TRP A 147 16.94 12.24 -8.30
N GLU A 148 17.62 11.18 -8.74
CA GLU A 148 17.82 10.87 -10.14
C GLU A 148 17.59 9.38 -10.42
N VAL A 149 17.08 9.07 -11.60
CA VAL A 149 16.97 7.68 -12.05
C VAL A 149 18.35 7.17 -12.44
N THR A 150 18.81 6.11 -11.79
CA THR A 150 20.14 5.50 -12.04
C THR A 150 20.06 4.15 -12.74
N GLY A 151 18.87 3.56 -12.81
CA GLY A 151 18.68 2.28 -13.48
C GLY A 151 17.25 1.76 -13.37
N GLU A 152 17.09 0.49 -13.71
CA GLU A 152 15.81 -0.22 -13.63
C GLU A 152 16.03 -1.63 -13.09
N ARG A 153 15.03 -2.16 -12.39
CA ARG A 153 15.01 -3.54 -11.89
C ARG A 153 13.65 -4.17 -12.16
N THR A 154 13.65 -5.44 -12.57
CA THR A 154 12.42 -6.23 -12.64
C THR A 154 12.23 -7.00 -11.35
N VAL A 155 11.10 -6.79 -10.67
CA VAL A 155 10.71 -7.50 -9.45
C VAL A 155 9.33 -8.12 -9.69
N GLU A 156 9.21 -9.44 -9.50
CA GLU A 156 7.97 -10.20 -9.72
C GLU A 156 7.30 -9.96 -11.10
N GLY A 157 8.10 -9.74 -12.14
CA GLY A 157 7.60 -9.50 -13.49
C GLY A 157 7.10 -8.07 -13.75
N ARG A 158 7.27 -7.15 -12.81
CA ARG A 158 7.02 -5.71 -12.98
C ARG A 158 8.35 -4.94 -13.03
N VAL A 159 8.41 -3.90 -13.84
CA VAL A 159 9.59 -3.05 -13.98
C VAL A 159 9.49 -1.85 -13.04
N PHE A 160 10.58 -1.61 -12.31
CA PHE A 160 10.76 -0.49 -11.40
C PHE A 160 11.96 0.34 -11.85
N GLU A 161 11.81 1.66 -11.81
CA GLU A 161 12.92 2.61 -11.91
C GLU A 161 13.60 2.73 -10.55
N ILE A 162 14.92 2.79 -10.53
CA ILE A 162 15.73 2.99 -9.33
C ILE A 162 16.03 4.47 -9.23
N TYR A 163 15.49 5.12 -8.19
CA TYR A 163 15.79 6.50 -7.83
C TYR A 163 16.88 6.49 -6.75
N HIS A 164 18.00 7.14 -7.05
CA HIS A 164 19.12 7.33 -6.14
C HIS A 164 19.23 8.81 -5.77
N ASN A 165 19.58 9.10 -4.52
CA ASN A 165 19.79 10.47 -4.08
C ASN A 165 21.29 10.85 -4.11
N SER A 166 21.62 11.93 -4.80
CA SER A 166 23.01 12.37 -5.01
C SER A 166 23.77 12.81 -3.76
N ALA A 167 23.11 12.90 -2.60
CA ALA A 167 23.80 13.09 -1.32
C ALA A 167 24.59 11.83 -0.89
N LEU A 168 24.30 10.68 -1.49
CA LEU A 168 25.03 9.43 -1.31
C LEU A 168 25.98 9.17 -2.49
N THR A 169 26.98 8.33 -2.26
CA THR A 169 27.86 7.87 -3.34
C THR A 169 27.13 6.83 -4.19
N SER A 170 27.44 6.76 -5.48
CA SER A 170 26.74 5.88 -6.43
C SER A 170 26.88 4.38 -6.15
N ASP A 171 27.84 3.97 -5.30
CA ASP A 171 28.02 2.60 -4.83
C ASP A 171 27.25 2.30 -3.53
N ASN A 172 26.65 3.32 -2.92
CA ASN A 172 25.80 3.19 -1.76
C ASN A 172 24.33 3.12 -2.17
N THR A 173 23.77 1.91 -2.19
CA THR A 173 22.35 1.69 -2.53
C THR A 173 21.43 1.92 -1.34
N LEU A 174 21.96 2.24 -0.15
CA LEU A 174 21.14 2.53 1.02
C LEU A 174 20.27 3.76 0.73
N GLY A 175 18.95 3.64 0.91
CA GLY A 175 18.01 4.72 0.61
C GLY A 175 17.67 4.87 -0.88
N ASP A 176 18.10 3.93 -1.73
CA ASP A 176 17.53 3.80 -3.07
C ASP A 176 16.04 3.49 -2.97
N VAL A 177 15.24 4.14 -3.82
CA VAL A 177 13.80 3.94 -3.89
C VAL A 177 13.45 3.38 -5.25
N LEU A 178 12.81 2.22 -5.27
CA LEU A 178 12.33 1.60 -6.48
C LEU A 178 10.87 1.93 -6.71
N VAL A 179 10.58 2.61 -7.81
CA VAL A 179 9.23 3.05 -8.14
C VAL A 179 8.73 2.33 -9.38
N GLN A 180 7.57 1.69 -9.28
CA GLN A 180 6.98 0.98 -10.42
C GLN A 180 6.71 1.96 -11.57
N GLN A 181 7.09 1.60 -12.81
CA GLN A 181 7.08 2.51 -13.97
C GLN A 181 5.73 3.14 -14.33
N ASN A 182 4.61 2.59 -13.85
CA ASN A 182 3.28 3.13 -14.13
C ASN A 182 2.86 4.26 -13.17
N LEU A 183 3.62 4.50 -12.11
CA LEU A 183 3.34 5.54 -11.13
C LEU A 183 3.83 6.91 -11.63
N GLN A 184 3.12 7.96 -11.25
CA GLN A 184 3.51 9.33 -11.60
C GLN A 184 4.49 9.87 -10.57
N VAL A 185 5.76 10.03 -10.96
CA VAL A 185 6.81 10.52 -10.07
C VAL A 185 7.01 12.02 -10.22
N HIS A 186 7.02 12.73 -9.10
CA HIS A 186 7.37 14.14 -8.99
C HIS A 186 8.61 14.28 -8.11
N VAL A 187 9.67 14.84 -8.67
CA VAL A 187 10.87 15.23 -7.91
C VAL A 187 10.76 16.73 -7.61
N VAL A 188 10.82 17.11 -6.34
CA VAL A 188 10.52 18.50 -5.87
C VAL A 188 11.60 19.09 -4.98
#